data_AF-A0AAU7CIS0-F1
#
_entry.id   AF-A0AAU7CIS0-F1
#
_cell.length_a   1.000
_cell.length_b   1.000
_cell.length_c   1.000
_cell.angle_alpha   90.00
_cell.angle_beta   90.00
_cell.angle_gamma   90.00
#
_symmetry.space_group_name_H-M   'P 1'
#
loop_
_entity.id
_entity.type
_entity.pdbx_description
1 polymer ?
#
loop_
_entity_poly.entity_id
_entity_poly.type
_entity_poly.pdbx_seq_one_letter_code
_entity_poly.pdbx_strand_id
1 'polypeptide(L)'
;MSIVEIAVAVVFAIRWPVAMRRISRGLAGVVGVMLLGVIATGGIHEPRSVAATHKWLSHGLLILAWTSVLLGIGVTLSRLRSRPFATAAQVLLFLLLLAVLLGTSFTGYLGPSSGPTDEMTLRRFQVLHYWVFPTLATALVVWWYSHLRTIRKAPLSGDVG
;
A
#
# COMPACT_ATOMS: atom_id res chain seq x y z
N MET A 1 -1.27 7.60 16.38
CA MET A 1 -0.38 6.45 16.11
C MET A 1 0.33 6.68 14.79
N SER A 2 1.46 7.41 14.77
CA SER A 2 2.10 7.80 13.49
C SER A 2 3.62 8.01 13.57
N ILE A 3 4.14 8.80 14.50
CA ILE A 3 5.61 9.07 14.56
C ILE A 3 6.37 7.99 15.32
N VAL A 4 5.81 7.49 16.43
CA VAL A 4 6.46 6.47 17.27
C VAL A 4 6.66 5.17 16.50
N GLU A 5 5.66 4.71 15.75
CA GLU A 5 5.75 3.50 14.92
C GLU A 5 6.82 3.63 13.84
N ILE A 6 6.87 4.79 13.16
CA ILE A 6 7.92 5.05 12.16
C ILE A 6 9.29 5.03 12.84
N ALA A 7 9.46 5.72 13.97
CA ALA A 7 10.74 5.75 14.70
C ALA A 7 11.19 4.35 15.12
N VAL A 8 10.27 3.55 15.66
CA VAL A 8 10.52 2.14 16.01
C VAL A 8 10.93 1.35 14.77
N ALA A 9 10.17 1.46 13.67
CA ALA A 9 10.50 0.79 12.41
C ALA A 9 11.87 1.21 11.85
N VAL A 10 12.25 2.49 11.99
CA VAL A 10 13.59 2.99 11.61
C VAL A 10 14.67 2.32 12.46
N VAL A 11 14.51 2.27 13.78
CA VAL A 11 15.48 1.62 14.68
C VAL A 11 15.65 0.14 14.32
N PHE A 12 14.55 -0.58 14.14
CA PHE A 12 14.58 -1.98 13.69
C PHE A 12 15.23 -2.13 12.31
N ALA A 13 14.96 -1.23 11.38
CA ALA A 13 15.52 -1.27 10.02
C ALA A 13 17.03 -0.96 9.99
N ILE A 14 17.52 -0.12 10.89
CA ILE A 14 18.96 0.12 11.07
C ILE A 14 19.63 -1.13 11.65
N ARG A 15 19.01 -1.76 12.66
CA ARG A 15 19.60 -2.91 13.36
C ARG A 15 19.54 -4.22 12.58
N TRP A 16 18.43 -4.48 11.88
CA TRP A 16 18.18 -5.70 11.11
C TRP A 16 17.70 -5.40 9.67
N PRO A 17 18.54 -4.74 8.85
CA PRO A 17 18.14 -4.20 7.55
C PRO A 17 17.62 -5.26 6.58
N VAL A 18 18.20 -6.47 6.59
CA VAL A 18 17.79 -7.55 5.69
C VAL A 18 16.43 -8.12 6.09
N ALA A 19 16.20 -8.36 7.38
CA ALA A 19 14.95 -8.91 7.88
C ALA A 19 13.79 -7.92 7.66
N MET A 20 13.98 -6.65 8.03
CA MET A 20 12.96 -5.62 7.87
C MET A 20 12.56 -5.39 6.41
N ARG A 21 13.50 -5.48 5.47
CA ARG A 21 13.17 -5.45 4.04
C ARG A 21 12.34 -6.64 3.58
N ARG A 22 12.68 -7.85 4.06
CA ARG A 22 11.92 -9.06 3.73
C ARG A 22 10.50 -8.96 4.26
N ILE A 23 10.35 -8.50 5.51
CA ILE A 23 9.05 -8.26 6.14
C ILE A 23 8.26 -7.22 5.34
N SER A 24 8.84 -6.05 5.08
CA SER A 24 8.20 -4.99 4.29
C SER A 24 7.75 -5.48 2.91
N ARG A 25 8.58 -6.28 2.22
CA ARG A 25 8.21 -6.88 0.93
C ARG A 25 7.10 -7.93 1.07
N GLY A 26 7.15 -8.74 2.12
CA GLY A 26 6.10 -9.70 2.44
C GLY A 26 4.76 -9.00 2.65
N LEU A 27 4.75 -7.92 3.43
CA LEU A 27 3.57 -7.09 3.66
C LEU A 27 3.06 -6.44 2.37
N ALA A 28 3.95 -5.93 1.50
CA ALA A 28 3.56 -5.45 0.18
C ALA A 28 2.83 -6.54 -0.63
N GLY A 29 3.31 -7.78 -0.57
CA GLY A 29 2.66 -8.93 -1.20
C GLY A 29 1.28 -9.23 -0.62
N VAL A 30 1.14 -9.23 0.71
CA VAL A 30 -0.16 -9.46 1.38
C VAL A 30 -1.15 -8.33 1.05
N VAL A 31 -0.72 -7.07 1.10
CA VAL A 31 -1.53 -5.91 0.69
C VAL A 31 -1.98 -6.06 -0.77
N GLY A 32 -1.07 -6.49 -1.67
CA GLY A 32 -1.41 -6.73 -3.07
C GLY A 32 -2.44 -7.83 -3.27
N VAL A 33 -2.30 -8.97 -2.57
CA VAL A 33 -3.29 -10.06 -2.63
C VAL A 33 -4.64 -9.60 -2.09
N MET A 34 -4.68 -8.88 -0.97
CA MET A 34 -5.92 -8.34 -0.42
C MET A 34 -6.57 -7.33 -1.37
N LEU A 35 -5.78 -6.44 -1.99
CA LEU A 35 -6.25 -5.48 -2.98
C LEU A 35 -6.88 -6.19 -4.19
N LEU A 36 -6.24 -7.24 -4.71
CA LEU A 36 -6.81 -8.04 -5.80
C LEU A 36 -8.12 -8.71 -5.39
N GLY A 37 -8.22 -9.19 -4.14
CA GLY A 37 -9.47 -9.73 -3.58
C GLY A 37 -10.58 -8.68 -3.50
N VAL A 38 -10.28 -7.45 -3.08
CA VAL A 38 -11.22 -6.32 -3.07
C VAL A 38 -11.68 -5.98 -4.49
N ILE A 39 -10.77 -5.91 -5.47
CA ILE A 39 -11.11 -5.64 -6.88
C ILE A 39 -12.00 -6.75 -7.44
N ALA A 40 -11.63 -8.02 -7.22
CA ALA A 40 -12.38 -9.17 -7.71
C ALA A 40 -13.80 -9.19 -7.12
N THR A 41 -13.92 -9.01 -5.80
CA THR A 41 -15.23 -8.98 -5.11
C THR A 41 -16.06 -7.75 -5.49
N GLY A 42 -15.43 -6.62 -5.83
CA GLY A 42 -16.14 -5.42 -6.29
C GLY A 42 -16.66 -5.53 -7.74
N GLY A 43 -16.01 -6.34 -8.58
CA GLY A 43 -16.45 -6.59 -9.97
C GLY A 43 -17.64 -7.55 -10.08
N ILE A 44 -17.84 -8.42 -9.09
CA ILE A 44 -18.91 -9.42 -9.07
C ILE A 44 -20.23 -8.75 -8.64
N HIS A 45 -21.16 -8.59 -9.57
CA HIS A 45 -22.50 -8.02 -9.35
C HIS A 45 -23.50 -9.04 -8.74
N GLU A 46 -23.13 -9.76 -7.66
CA GLU A 46 -23.99 -10.77 -7.01
C GLU A 46 -23.81 -10.80 -5.47
N PRO A 47 -24.39 -11.78 -4.74
CA PRO A 47 -25.37 -11.69 -3.65
C PRO A 47 -24.89 -10.97 -2.37
N ARG A 48 -25.80 -10.78 -1.39
CA ARG A 48 -25.51 -10.17 -0.06
C ARG A 48 -24.21 -10.65 0.60
N SER A 49 -23.81 -11.90 0.40
CA SER A 49 -22.56 -12.48 0.92
C SER A 49 -21.31 -11.84 0.31
N VAL A 50 -21.25 -11.66 -1.02
CA VAL A 50 -20.10 -11.05 -1.71
C VAL A 50 -19.95 -9.59 -1.33
N ALA A 51 -21.06 -8.86 -1.21
CA ALA A 51 -21.05 -7.48 -0.72
C ALA A 51 -20.50 -7.37 0.71
N ALA A 52 -20.87 -8.30 1.60
CA ALA A 52 -20.34 -8.36 2.96
C ALA A 52 -18.83 -8.67 2.95
N THR A 53 -18.39 -9.63 2.12
CA THR A 53 -16.97 -9.96 1.94
C THR A 53 -16.18 -8.77 1.41
N HIS A 54 -16.67 -8.09 0.38
CA HIS A 54 -16.06 -6.88 -0.17
C HIS A 54 -15.89 -5.80 0.91
N LYS A 55 -16.96 -5.56 1.69
CA LYS A 55 -16.91 -4.61 2.81
C LYS A 55 -15.82 -4.98 3.81
N TRP A 56 -15.81 -6.20 4.34
CA TRP A 56 -14.84 -6.61 5.35
C TRP A 56 -13.40 -6.64 4.83
N LEU A 57 -13.19 -7.10 3.59
CA LEU A 57 -11.88 -7.09 2.95
C LEU A 57 -11.32 -5.67 2.80
N SER A 58 -12.16 -4.70 2.41
CA SER A 58 -11.74 -3.30 2.28
C SER A 58 -11.30 -2.70 3.63
N HIS A 59 -11.96 -3.03 4.74
CA HIS A 59 -11.53 -2.59 6.07
C HIS A 59 -10.21 -3.25 6.49
N GLY A 60 -10.11 -4.57 6.29
CA GLY A 60 -8.90 -5.32 6.59
C GLY A 60 -7.71 -4.79 5.79
N LEU A 61 -7.92 -4.48 4.50
CA LEU A 61 -6.92 -3.88 3.63
C LEU A 61 -6.46 -2.52 4.17
N LEU A 62 -7.38 -1.65 4.59
CA LEU A 62 -7.03 -0.33 5.10
C LEU A 62 -6.23 -0.42 6.41
N ILE A 63 -6.64 -1.29 7.34
CA ILE A 63 -5.93 -1.53 8.62
C ILE A 63 -4.53 -2.09 8.36
N LEU A 64 -4.43 -3.09 7.48
CA LEU A 64 -3.15 -3.69 7.10
C LEU A 64 -2.24 -2.67 6.41
N ALA A 65 -2.79 -1.88 5.47
CA ALA A 65 -2.04 -0.85 4.77
C ALA A 65 -1.54 0.22 5.72
N TRP A 66 -2.36 0.64 6.70
CA TRP A 66 -1.97 1.63 7.70
C TRP A 66 -0.68 1.24 8.41
N THR A 67 -0.59 0.02 8.93
CA THR A 67 0.60 -0.47 9.63
C THR A 67 1.76 -0.80 8.69
N SER A 68 1.47 -1.43 7.55
CA SER A 68 2.48 -1.89 6.61
C SER A 68 3.20 -0.74 5.90
N VAL A 69 2.46 0.32 5.53
CA VAL A 69 3.01 1.51 4.88
C VAL A 69 3.94 2.27 5.84
N LEU A 70 3.54 2.44 7.11
CA LEU A 70 4.40 3.09 8.11
C LEU A 70 5.71 2.31 8.32
N LEU A 71 5.64 0.99 8.34
CA LEU A 71 6.84 0.15 8.37
C LEU A 71 7.69 0.32 7.10
N GLY A 72 7.08 0.36 5.91
CA GLY A 72 7.77 0.64 4.65
C GLY A 72 8.49 2.00 4.64
N ILE A 73 7.85 3.04 5.19
CA ILE A 73 8.45 4.36 5.41
C ILE A 73 9.65 4.26 6.35
N GLY A 74 9.51 3.57 7.49
CA GLY A 74 10.62 3.38 8.43
C GLY A 74 11.82 2.66 7.82
N VAL A 75 11.58 1.60 7.03
CA VAL A 75 12.64 0.91 6.27
C VAL A 75 13.32 1.85 5.29
N THR A 76 12.57 2.71 4.62
CA THR A 76 13.09 3.69 3.65
C THR A 76 13.94 4.77 4.33
N LEU A 77 13.44 5.35 5.41
CA LEU A 77 14.10 6.41 6.16
C LEU A 77 15.43 5.96 6.81
N SER A 78 15.62 4.66 7.07
CA SER A 78 16.91 4.13 7.54
C SER A 78 18.09 4.43 6.59
N ARG A 79 17.82 4.85 5.35
CA ARG A 79 18.81 5.15 4.30
C ARG A 79 18.90 6.63 3.94
N LEU A 80 18.21 7.49 4.68
CA LEU A 80 18.08 8.92 4.36
C LEU A 80 19.44 9.58 4.14
N ARG A 81 20.46 9.21 4.93
CA ARG A 81 21.83 9.75 4.82
C ARG A 81 22.51 9.48 3.48
N SER A 82 22.21 8.34 2.83
CA SER A 82 22.91 7.96 1.60
C SER A 82 22.26 8.54 0.34
N ARG A 83 20.94 8.71 0.33
CA ARG A 83 20.17 9.13 -0.85
C ARG A 83 18.93 9.95 -0.44
N PRO A 84 19.08 11.21 0.01
CA PRO A 84 17.99 11.95 0.63
C PRO A 84 16.81 12.19 -0.31
N PHE A 85 17.08 12.62 -1.55
CA PHE A 85 16.02 12.88 -2.54
C PHE A 85 15.26 11.62 -2.95
N ALA A 86 15.98 10.51 -3.20
CA ALA A 86 15.33 9.24 -3.52
C ALA A 86 14.50 8.71 -2.34
N THR A 87 15.00 8.89 -1.11
CA THR A 87 14.28 8.52 0.12
C THR A 87 13.01 9.34 0.27
N ALA A 88 13.08 10.66 0.06
CA ALA A 88 11.90 11.54 0.11
C ALA A 88 10.85 11.14 -0.93
N ALA A 89 11.27 10.91 -2.18
CA ALA A 89 10.37 10.46 -3.25
C ALA A 89 9.69 9.12 -2.90
N GLN A 90 10.44 8.16 -2.32
CA GLN A 90 9.88 6.88 -1.89
C GLN A 90 8.87 7.04 -0.75
N VAL A 91 9.16 7.90 0.24
CA VAL A 91 8.20 8.21 1.32
C VAL A 91 6.93 8.85 0.76
N LEU A 92 7.05 9.76 -0.21
CA LEU A 92 5.89 10.35 -0.88
C LEU A 92 5.06 9.30 -1.61
N LEU A 93 5.67 8.33 -2.28
CA LEU A 93 4.95 7.23 -2.94
C LEU A 93 4.21 6.32 -1.94
N PHE A 94 4.78 6.08 -0.76
CA PHE A 94 4.11 5.39 0.34
C PHE A 94 2.90 6.17 0.87
N LEU A 95 3.05 7.47 1.08
CA LEU A 95 1.95 8.34 1.52
C LEU A 95 0.87 8.43 0.44
N LEU A 96 1.25 8.50 -0.83
CA LEU A 96 0.33 8.46 -1.96
C LEU A 96 -0.46 7.15 -2.00
N LEU A 97 0.19 6.00 -1.76
CA LEU A 97 -0.51 4.71 -1.67
C LEU A 97 -1.58 4.75 -0.57
N LEU A 98 -1.24 5.26 0.61
CA LEU A 98 -2.22 5.38 1.71
C LEU A 98 -3.36 6.33 1.35
N ALA A 99 -3.06 7.48 0.73
CA ALA A 99 -4.06 8.44 0.28
C ALA A 99 -4.99 7.85 -0.79
N VAL A 100 -4.47 7.06 -1.73
CA VAL A 100 -5.26 6.38 -2.76
C VAL A 100 -6.17 5.31 -2.14
N LEU A 101 -5.69 4.51 -1.18
CA LEU A 101 -6.50 3.52 -0.49
C LEU A 101 -7.61 4.16 0.37
N LEU A 102 -7.30 5.28 1.03
CA LEU A 102 -8.30 6.09 1.72
C LEU A 102 -9.32 6.67 0.74
N GLY A 103 -8.87 7.24 -0.38
CA GLY A 103 -9.74 7.76 -1.45
C GLY A 103 -10.67 6.69 -2.02
N THR A 104 -10.17 5.48 -2.21
CA THR A 104 -10.96 4.30 -2.62
C THR A 104 -12.05 4.01 -1.58
N SER A 105 -11.69 4.03 -0.30
CA SER A 105 -12.64 3.79 0.80
C SER A 105 -13.72 4.87 0.85
N PHE A 106 -13.34 6.15 0.78
CA PHE A 106 -14.28 7.27 0.79
C PHE A 106 -15.24 7.21 -0.39
N THR A 107 -14.73 7.00 -1.61
CA THR A 107 -15.58 6.91 -2.82
C THR A 107 -16.47 5.66 -2.83
N GLY A 108 -16.03 4.55 -2.22
CA GLY A 108 -16.86 3.35 -2.04
C GLY A 108 -17.99 3.55 -1.04
N TYR A 109 -17.73 4.30 0.04
CA TYR A 109 -18.75 4.64 1.03
C TYR A 109 -19.76 5.68 0.52
N LEU A 110 -19.27 6.70 -0.19
CA LEU A 110 -20.05 7.83 -0.69
C LEU A 110 -20.70 7.58 -2.08
N GLY A 111 -20.45 6.45 -2.73
CA GLY A 111 -21.10 6.14 -4.00
C GLY A 111 -22.57 5.73 -3.80
N PRO A 112 -22.85 4.58 -3.17
CA PRO A 112 -24.22 4.06 -3.06
C PRO A 112 -25.02 4.58 -1.86
N SER A 113 -24.35 5.13 -0.84
CA SER A 113 -24.93 5.26 0.51
C SER A 113 -25.28 6.69 0.93
N SER A 114 -24.86 7.71 0.17
CA SER A 114 -24.95 9.11 0.61
C SER A 114 -25.97 9.91 -0.18
N GLY A 115 -27.23 9.87 0.28
CA GLY A 115 -28.26 10.89 0.02
C GLY A 115 -28.50 11.27 -1.45
N PRO A 116 -29.26 12.35 -1.70
CA PRO A 116 -29.45 12.87 -3.05
C PRO A 116 -28.18 13.60 -3.51
N THR A 117 -27.25 12.85 -4.12
CA THR A 117 -26.16 13.41 -4.92
C THR A 117 -26.60 13.54 -6.38
N ASP A 118 -26.12 14.55 -7.09
CA ASP A 118 -26.40 14.67 -8.53
C ASP A 118 -25.76 13.51 -9.31
N GLU A 119 -26.39 13.10 -10.42
CA GLU A 119 -25.93 11.95 -11.21
C GLU A 119 -24.50 12.10 -11.73
N MET A 120 -24.06 13.34 -12.01
CA MET A 120 -22.72 13.59 -12.52
C MET A 120 -21.66 13.34 -11.43
N THR A 121 -21.91 13.78 -10.20
CA THR A 121 -21.04 13.50 -9.06
C THR A 121 -20.96 12.01 -8.77
N LEU A 122 -22.10 11.30 -8.82
CA LEU A 122 -22.13 9.84 -8.66
C LEU A 122 -21.27 9.13 -9.71
N ARG A 123 -21.40 9.50 -10.99
CA ARG A 123 -20.57 8.93 -12.07
C ARG A 123 -19.08 9.20 -11.87
N ARG A 124 -18.71 10.39 -11.40
CA ARG A 124 -17.30 10.72 -11.08
C ARG A 124 -16.76 9.83 -9.97
N PHE A 125 -17.52 9.62 -8.90
CA PHE A 125 -17.13 8.72 -7.81
C PHE A 125 -17.01 7.28 -8.27
N GLN A 126 -17.92 6.80 -9.12
CA GLN A 126 -17.81 5.47 -9.72
C GLN A 126 -16.54 5.33 -10.55
N VAL A 127 -16.19 6.29 -11.41
CA VAL A 127 -14.94 6.25 -12.19
C VAL A 127 -13.71 6.22 -11.28
N LEU A 128 -13.68 7.06 -10.25
CA LEU A 128 -12.59 7.10 -9.29
C LEU A 128 -12.47 5.76 -8.53
N HIS A 129 -13.58 5.22 -8.07
CA HIS A 129 -13.64 4.02 -7.24
C HIS A 129 -13.35 2.73 -8.01
N TYR A 130 -13.90 2.58 -9.23
CA TYR A 130 -13.76 1.35 -10.01
C TYR A 130 -12.48 1.30 -10.85
N TRP A 131 -11.95 2.46 -11.27
CA TRP A 131 -10.85 2.50 -12.24
C TRP A 131 -9.62 3.21 -11.70
N VAL A 132 -9.74 4.50 -11.35
CA VAL A 132 -8.56 5.34 -11.09
C VAL A 132 -7.81 4.88 -9.85
N PHE A 133 -8.48 4.79 -8.70
CA PHE A 133 -7.81 4.44 -7.46
C PHE A 133 -7.34 2.98 -7.40
N PRO A 134 -8.11 1.96 -7.84
CA PRO A 134 -7.62 0.59 -7.87
C PRO A 134 -6.39 0.40 -8.77
N THR A 135 -6.36 1.06 -9.93
CA THR A 135 -5.23 1.00 -10.86
C THR A 135 -3.99 1.63 -10.24
N LEU A 136 -4.12 2.83 -9.65
CA LEU A 136 -3.02 3.51 -8.97
C LEU A 136 -2.52 2.72 -7.76
N ALA A 137 -3.42 2.19 -6.93
CA ALA A 137 -3.06 1.36 -5.78
C ALA A 137 -2.28 0.12 -6.23
N THR A 138 -2.73 -0.55 -7.29
CA THR A 138 -2.06 -1.74 -7.85
C THR A 138 -0.66 -1.38 -8.33
N ALA A 139 -0.51 -0.30 -9.11
CA ALA A 139 0.79 0.15 -9.59
C ALA A 139 1.77 0.49 -8.45
N LEU A 140 1.29 1.18 -7.41
CA LEU A 140 2.10 1.54 -6.23
C LEU A 140 2.50 0.32 -5.40
N VAL A 141 1.61 -0.67 -5.23
CA VAL A 141 1.95 -1.91 -4.53
C VAL A 141 2.97 -2.75 -5.32
N VAL A 142 2.81 -2.84 -6.65
CA VAL A 142 3.79 -3.52 -7.52
C VAL A 142 5.14 -2.82 -7.48
N TRP A 143 5.15 -1.49 -7.50
CA TRP A 143 6.36 -0.69 -7.32
C TRP A 143 7.02 -0.98 -5.96
N TRP A 144 6.27 -0.96 -4.86
CA TRP A 144 6.80 -1.27 -3.53
C TRP A 144 7.40 -2.68 -3.47
N TYR A 145 6.67 -3.68 -3.97
CA TYR A 145 7.13 -5.07 -3.97
C TYR A 145 8.42 -5.27 -4.80
N SER A 146 8.53 -4.62 -5.96
CA SER A 146 9.68 -4.73 -6.85
C SER A 146 10.90 -3.93 -6.38
N HIS A 147 10.70 -2.74 -5.81
CA HIS A 147 11.78 -1.85 -5.37
C HIS A 147 12.69 -2.48 -4.30
N LEU A 148 12.14 -3.38 -3.47
CA LEU A 148 12.89 -4.06 -2.42
C LEU A 148 13.75 -5.25 -2.92
N ARG A 149 13.67 -5.63 -4.21
CA ARG A 149 14.48 -6.73 -4.80
C ARG A 149 15.92 -6.31 -5.14
N THR A 150 16.17 -5.05 -5.47
CA THR A 150 17.37 -4.61 -6.20
C THR A 150 18.66 -4.48 -5.37
N ILE A 151 18.75 -5.06 -4.17
CA ILE A 151 19.86 -4.83 -3.21
C ILE A 151 20.52 -6.14 -2.77
N ARG A 152 20.54 -7.15 -3.64
CA ARG A 152 21.37 -8.35 -3.44
C ARG A 152 22.19 -8.63 -4.69
N LYS A 153 23.47 -8.29 -4.59
CA LYS A 153 24.67 -9.05 -4.98
C LYS A 153 25.87 -8.10 -4.79
N ALA A 154 26.29 -7.89 -3.55
CA ALA A 154 27.70 -7.57 -3.37
C ALA A 154 28.44 -8.88 -3.64
N PRO A 155 29.41 -8.92 -4.56
CA PRO A 155 30.26 -10.10 -4.73
C PRO A 155 30.87 -10.42 -3.36
N LEU A 156 30.83 -11.68 -2.95
CA LEU A 156 31.70 -12.13 -1.88
C LEU A 156 33.12 -11.96 -2.44
N SER A 157 33.81 -10.91 -1.99
CA SER A 157 35.19 -10.61 -2.34
C SER A 157 36.13 -11.64 -1.69
N GLY A 158 35.97 -12.90 -2.07
CA GLY A 158 36.64 -14.05 -1.48
C GLY A 158 37.07 -15.13 -2.48
N ASP A 159 36.71 -15.04 -3.76
CA ASP A 159 37.32 -15.87 -4.80
C ASP A 159 38.60 -15.21 -5.29
N VAL A 160 39.64 -15.28 -4.46
CA VAL A 160 41.04 -15.13 -4.88
C VAL A 160 41.65 -16.52 -4.71
N GLY A 161 41.61 -17.29 -5.79
CA GLY A 161 42.34 -18.54 -5.97
C GLY A 161 43.21 -18.43 -7.20
#